data_AF-A0A9P3KRS7-F1
#
_entry.id   AF-A0A9P3KRS7-F1
#
_cell.length_a   1.000
_cell.length_b   1.000
_cell.length_c   1.000
_cell.angle_alpha   90.00
_cell.angle_beta   90.00
_cell.angle_gamma   90.00
#
_symmetry.space_group_name_H-M   'P 1'
#
loop_
_entity.id
_entity.type
_entity.pdbx_description
1 polymer ?
#
loop_
_entity_poly.entity_id
_entity_poly.type
_entity_poly.pdbx_seq_one_letter_code
_entity_poly.pdbx_strand_id
1 'polypeptide(L)'
;MIRRLATVAAGSCGKRAVRALSVANHAHGTATSAVEGGASFHSSATANAPEPTASSGAQNSVPFPREGPGVSYALNWSLAAAGVTPAGLVQRNVKPSKLGAAAPAGSKAPARVAVKGSKDLSKADYNKLLKEVTAHLSSLPSVFVQDGAVGSASLSDVRTRAICDSPAAAAAMAALLCPTPTRTLAADSFPLTAYVAPNFKTNTAGDALIAVDWETSSLVVTGAAVADAASIQAVLAAAAGSAALKKGALLLNARFISAKPGSCLLLSPPSAASVLPKSSAFPEDSLLWSAGGVARLFPGKDASAPNLYVGPNAVVLLTSDSSKVLPPVLKLSPKQAAFYFLAGYDGAAFNPAFAPPAFAPKPAAAALAAAAGGAAPLALALKLAEQLEATSTPAYLINTFEEQDPGKLVHAAISGKIPAAKKPTEEALTTLRSKFDAFIKGRFPDLPEDISPL
;
A
#
# COMPACT_ATOMS: atom_id res chain seq x y z
N MET A 1 38.42 37.45 -55.89
CA MET A 1 37.76 38.71 -55.48
C MET A 1 36.68 38.34 -54.46
N ILE A 2 36.52 38.89 -53.25
CA ILE A 2 36.76 40.24 -52.66
C ILE A 2 35.56 41.22 -52.85
N ARG A 3 34.83 41.50 -51.73
CA ARG A 3 33.82 42.58 -51.49
C ARG A 3 32.49 42.48 -52.30
N ARG A 4 31.30 42.99 -51.89
CA ARG A 4 30.65 43.58 -50.66
C ARG A 4 29.10 43.54 -50.88
N LEU A 5 28.12 43.92 -50.02
CA LEU A 5 28.01 44.52 -48.67
C LEU A 5 27.55 43.45 -47.62
N ALA A 6 26.71 43.55 -46.56
CA ALA A 6 25.70 44.46 -45.91
C ALA A 6 24.41 44.75 -46.72
N THR A 7 23.21 45.05 -46.15
CA THR A 7 22.80 45.65 -44.83
C THR A 7 21.51 44.99 -44.29
N VAL A 8 21.50 44.27 -43.16
CA VAL A 8 21.11 44.64 -41.76
C VAL A 8 19.64 45.02 -41.48
N ALA A 9 18.92 44.11 -40.79
CA ALA A 9 17.95 44.35 -39.68
C ALA A 9 17.67 42.97 -39.00
N ALA A 10 18.18 42.62 -37.81
CA ALA A 10 17.99 43.16 -36.45
C ALA A 10 16.65 42.72 -35.80
N GLY A 11 16.71 41.79 -34.82
CA GLY A 11 15.49 41.20 -34.22
C GLY A 11 15.64 40.28 -32.98
N SER A 12 16.79 40.30 -32.28
CA SER A 12 17.04 39.77 -30.91
C SER A 12 16.41 38.43 -30.44
N CYS A 13 17.24 37.40 -30.22
CA CYS A 13 16.85 36.16 -29.52
C CYS A 13 17.40 36.12 -28.08
N GLY A 14 16.52 36.09 -27.07
CA GLY A 14 16.89 36.14 -25.65
C GLY A 14 16.80 34.79 -24.93
N LYS A 15 17.90 34.05 -24.83
CA LYS A 15 18.00 32.88 -23.94
C LYS A 15 18.13 33.32 -22.48
N ARG A 16 17.25 32.86 -21.58
CA ARG A 16 17.45 32.95 -20.12
C ARG A 16 17.72 31.57 -19.53
N ALA A 17 18.89 31.42 -18.92
CA ALA A 17 19.18 30.28 -18.05
C ALA A 17 18.63 30.55 -16.64
N VAL A 18 18.00 29.55 -16.02
CA VAL A 18 17.60 29.60 -14.61
C VAL A 18 18.73 29.01 -13.77
N ARG A 19 19.37 29.86 -12.96
CA ARG A 19 20.43 29.46 -12.02
C ARG A 19 19.83 29.31 -10.64
N ALA A 20 20.16 28.23 -9.93
CA ALA A 20 19.65 28.00 -8.58
C ALA A 20 20.09 29.10 -7.60
N LEU A 21 19.16 29.58 -6.78
CA LEU A 21 19.41 30.53 -5.70
C LEU A 21 19.59 29.76 -4.39
N SER A 22 20.82 29.74 -3.89
CA SER A 22 21.10 29.44 -2.49
C SER A 22 20.86 30.69 -1.66
N VAL A 23 20.22 30.56 -0.50
CA VAL A 23 20.06 31.64 0.47
C VAL A 23 20.75 31.22 1.76
N ALA A 24 21.79 31.97 2.13
CA ALA A 24 22.51 31.80 3.38
C ALA A 24 22.72 33.19 4.01
N ASN A 25 22.36 33.33 5.29
CA ASN A 25 22.60 34.53 6.08
C ASN A 25 23.45 34.19 7.31
N HIS A 26 24.63 34.82 7.41
CA HIS A 26 25.25 35.17 8.69
C HIS A 26 24.67 36.54 9.16
N ALA A 27 24.89 37.07 10.36
CA ALA A 27 25.76 36.70 11.49
C ALA A 27 24.97 36.94 12.83
N HIS A 28 25.50 37.00 14.05
CA HIS A 28 26.87 37.08 14.61
C HIS A 28 26.86 36.49 16.05
N GLY A 29 28.00 36.03 16.57
CA GLY A 29 28.12 35.54 17.96
C GLY A 29 29.50 34.98 18.33
N THR A 30 30.43 35.87 18.69
CA THR A 30 31.75 35.58 19.32
C THR A 30 31.58 35.27 20.82
N ALA A 31 32.44 34.54 21.55
CA ALA A 31 33.62 33.69 21.32
C ALA A 31 33.65 32.65 22.51
N THR A 32 34.56 31.69 22.72
CA THR A 32 36.05 31.71 22.76
C THR A 32 36.64 30.30 22.57
N SER A 33 37.96 30.21 22.38
CA SER A 33 38.72 28.99 22.04
C SER A 33 39.24 28.18 23.23
N ALA A 34 39.39 26.87 23.02
CA ALA A 34 40.53 26.09 23.51
C ALA A 34 40.91 25.06 22.42
N VAL A 35 42.22 24.76 22.27
CA VAL A 35 42.74 23.87 21.22
C VAL A 35 43.80 22.94 21.83
N GLU A 36 43.58 21.63 21.73
CA GLU A 36 44.56 20.53 21.84
C GLU A 36 43.81 19.19 21.59
N GLY A 37 44.40 18.11 21.07
CA GLY A 37 45.78 17.97 20.60
C GLY A 37 46.18 16.54 20.15
N GLY A 38 45.73 16.09 18.97
CA GLY A 38 46.42 15.04 18.18
C GLY A 38 46.22 13.55 18.51
N ALA A 39 47.03 12.72 17.84
CA ALA A 39 47.29 11.29 18.03
C ALA A 39 46.16 10.25 17.80
N SER A 40 45.95 9.88 16.53
CA SER A 40 45.42 8.54 16.17
C SER A 40 46.46 7.46 16.44
N PHE A 41 46.10 6.33 17.06
CA PHE A 41 46.94 5.13 17.08
C PHE A 41 46.11 3.85 16.85
N HIS A 42 46.64 2.97 15.99
CA HIS A 42 46.28 1.55 15.98
C HIS A 42 47.18 0.80 16.95
N SER A 43 46.63 -0.18 17.66
CA SER A 43 47.42 -1.30 18.20
C SER A 43 46.54 -2.53 18.30
N SER A 44 47.02 -3.65 17.74
CA SER A 44 46.42 -4.97 17.87
C SER A 44 47.30 -5.77 18.83
N ALA A 45 46.76 -6.16 19.99
CA ALA A 45 47.47 -7.00 20.95
C ALA A 45 46.52 -8.03 21.59
N THR A 46 46.79 -9.31 21.37
CA THR A 46 46.13 -10.44 22.03
C THR A 46 46.95 -10.90 23.23
N ALA A 47 46.36 -10.90 24.42
CA ALA A 47 46.91 -11.55 25.63
C ALA A 47 45.76 -12.05 26.52
N ASN A 48 46.03 -13.04 27.37
CA ASN A 48 45.01 -13.82 28.10
C ASN A 48 44.82 -13.42 29.58
N ALA A 49 43.69 -13.90 30.12
CA ALA A 49 43.39 -14.15 31.55
C ALA A 49 43.13 -12.93 32.47
N PRO A 50 42.48 -13.13 33.65
CA PRO A 50 41.88 -14.36 34.19
C PRO A 50 40.35 -14.29 34.40
N GLU A 51 39.76 -15.37 34.93
CA GLU A 51 38.38 -15.37 35.44
C GLU A 51 38.24 -14.55 36.75
N PRO A 52 37.10 -13.88 36.99
CA PRO A 52 36.86 -13.18 38.25
C PRO A 52 36.35 -14.12 39.35
N THR A 53 37.08 -14.23 40.45
CA THR A 53 36.59 -14.88 41.67
C THR A 53 35.47 -14.07 42.32
N ALA A 54 34.49 -14.76 42.90
CA ALA A 54 33.35 -14.12 43.54
C ALA A 54 33.78 -13.34 44.81
N SER A 55 33.40 -12.06 44.88
CA SER A 55 33.46 -11.25 46.11
C SER A 55 32.09 -10.62 46.38
N SER A 56 31.82 -10.35 47.65
CA SER A 56 30.46 -10.13 48.17
C SER A 56 29.98 -8.68 48.08
N GLY A 57 28.66 -8.52 47.97
CA GLY A 57 27.99 -7.30 48.43
C GLY A 57 28.13 -6.04 47.59
N ALA A 58 28.56 -6.14 46.33
CA ALA A 58 28.44 -5.02 45.40
C ALA A 58 26.98 -4.58 45.29
N GLN A 59 26.69 -3.30 45.54
CA GLN A 59 25.47 -2.71 44.98
C GLN A 59 25.59 -2.84 43.46
N ASN A 60 24.60 -3.46 42.82
CA ASN A 60 24.57 -3.61 41.37
C ASN A 60 24.26 -2.25 40.73
N SER A 61 25.27 -1.37 40.68
CA SER A 61 25.25 -0.07 40.00
C SER A 61 25.24 -0.31 38.50
N VAL A 62 24.07 -0.69 37.98
CA VAL A 62 23.83 -0.95 36.58
C VAL A 62 24.09 0.32 35.77
N PRO A 63 25.05 0.34 34.83
CA PRO A 63 25.22 1.47 33.94
C PRO A 63 23.95 1.61 33.07
N PHE A 64 23.43 2.83 32.99
CA PHE A 64 22.26 3.19 32.20
C PHE A 64 22.62 4.39 31.32
N PRO A 65 22.23 4.42 30.02
CA PRO A 65 21.39 3.45 29.32
C PRO A 65 22.16 2.17 28.90
N ARG A 66 21.55 0.98 29.02
CA ARG A 66 22.10 -0.29 28.48
C ARG A 66 21.75 -0.47 26.98
N GLU A 67 22.00 0.50 26.13
CA GLU A 67 21.74 0.29 24.68
C GLU A 67 22.81 -0.61 24.04
N GLY A 68 22.39 -1.47 23.12
CA GLY A 68 23.26 -2.44 22.45
C GLY A 68 22.51 -3.36 21.47
N PRO A 69 23.19 -4.36 20.89
CA PRO A 69 22.55 -5.32 19.98
C PRO A 69 21.39 -6.06 20.66
N GLY A 70 20.17 -5.84 20.18
CA GLY A 70 18.95 -6.41 20.77
C GLY A 70 18.37 -5.64 21.97
N VAL A 71 18.96 -4.50 22.38
CA VAL A 71 18.44 -3.65 23.46
C VAL A 71 18.45 -2.20 23.01
N SER A 72 17.26 -1.65 22.70
CA SER A 72 17.11 -0.22 22.42
C SER A 72 15.85 0.31 23.09
N TYR A 73 15.99 1.38 23.87
CA TYR A 73 14.87 1.95 24.61
C TYR A 73 13.83 2.55 23.67
N ALA A 74 14.27 3.27 22.62
CA ALA A 74 13.36 3.83 21.61
C ALA A 74 12.52 2.75 20.92
N LEU A 75 13.12 1.56 20.66
CA LEU A 75 12.38 0.43 20.12
C LEU A 75 11.37 -0.11 21.14
N ASN A 76 11.82 -0.38 22.38
CA ASN A 76 10.98 -0.94 23.43
C ASN A 76 9.78 -0.03 23.78
N TRP A 77 9.99 1.30 23.87
CA TRP A 77 8.90 2.27 24.03
C TRP A 77 7.91 2.23 22.86
N SER A 78 8.40 2.13 21.62
CA SER A 78 7.56 2.01 20.43
C SER A 78 6.87 0.64 20.25
N LEU A 79 7.22 -0.36 21.07
CA LEU A 79 6.49 -1.61 21.21
C LEU A 79 5.48 -1.56 22.36
N ALA A 80 5.82 -0.89 23.47
CA ALA A 80 4.92 -0.69 24.60
C ALA A 80 3.67 0.12 24.20
N ALA A 81 3.84 1.09 23.29
CA ALA A 81 2.72 1.79 22.65
C ALA A 81 1.80 0.87 21.82
N ALA A 82 2.31 -0.27 21.34
CA ALA A 82 1.56 -1.35 20.68
C ALA A 82 1.19 -2.49 21.66
N GLY A 83 1.21 -2.23 22.97
CA GLY A 83 0.83 -3.21 24.02
C GLY A 83 1.83 -4.34 24.27
N VAL A 84 3.01 -4.35 23.62
CA VAL A 84 4.05 -5.37 23.82
C VAL A 84 5.18 -4.78 24.64
N THR A 85 5.48 -5.35 25.80
CA THR A 85 6.57 -4.94 26.70
C THR A 85 7.61 -6.05 26.82
N PRO A 86 8.60 -6.14 25.92
CA PRO A 86 9.55 -7.25 25.89
C PRO A 86 10.40 -7.29 27.16
N ALA A 87 10.40 -8.44 27.85
CA ALA A 87 11.36 -8.71 28.92
C ALA A 87 12.75 -9.14 28.38
N GLY A 88 12.78 -9.71 27.17
CA GLY A 88 13.98 -10.20 26.48
C GLY A 88 14.54 -9.26 25.41
N LEU A 89 15.37 -9.83 24.52
CA LEU A 89 16.01 -9.10 23.42
C LEU A 89 15.03 -8.77 22.29
N VAL A 90 15.19 -7.62 21.63
CA VAL A 90 14.35 -7.20 20.51
C VAL A 90 15.18 -7.07 19.22
N GLN A 91 14.99 -8.02 18.32
CA GLN A 91 15.75 -8.14 17.08
C GLN A 91 15.05 -7.42 15.92
N ARG A 92 15.43 -6.17 15.64
CA ARG A 92 14.86 -5.34 14.56
C ARG A 92 15.51 -5.56 13.20
N ASN A 93 14.70 -5.78 12.17
CA ASN A 93 15.06 -5.83 10.75
C ASN A 93 16.29 -6.70 10.44
N VAL A 94 16.41 -7.84 11.13
CA VAL A 94 17.48 -8.82 10.90
C VAL A 94 17.31 -9.42 9.51
N LYS A 95 18.37 -9.35 8.69
CA LYS A 95 18.35 -9.91 7.32
C LYS A 95 17.97 -11.39 7.36
N PRO A 96 17.14 -11.92 6.43
CA PRO A 96 16.76 -13.34 6.43
C PRO A 96 17.93 -14.32 6.49
N SER A 97 19.06 -14.03 5.84
CA SER A 97 20.29 -14.82 5.91
C SER A 97 20.97 -14.87 7.29
N LYS A 98 20.53 -14.05 8.25
CA LYS A 98 20.95 -14.06 9.66
C LYS A 98 19.85 -14.54 10.63
N LEU A 99 18.61 -14.75 10.16
CA LEU A 99 17.51 -15.26 11.00
C LEU A 99 17.60 -16.78 11.23
N GLY A 100 18.42 -17.51 10.46
CA GLY A 100 18.69 -18.94 10.65
C GLY A 100 17.51 -19.89 10.36
N ALA A 101 16.33 -19.35 10.03
CA ALA A 101 15.13 -20.10 9.72
C ALA A 101 14.76 -19.98 8.24
N ALA A 102 14.30 -21.08 7.65
CA ALA A 102 13.55 -21.04 6.40
C ALA A 102 12.21 -20.33 6.61
N ALA A 103 11.63 -19.79 5.53
CA ALA A 103 10.24 -19.37 5.53
C ALA A 103 9.32 -20.58 5.84
N PRO A 104 8.20 -20.39 6.56
CA PRO A 104 7.29 -21.47 6.89
C PRO A 104 6.76 -22.14 5.60
N ALA A 105 6.76 -23.47 5.57
CA ALA A 105 6.31 -24.24 4.41
C ALA A 105 4.83 -23.96 4.13
N GLY A 106 4.50 -23.64 2.88
CA GLY A 106 3.18 -23.15 2.47
C GLY A 106 2.04 -24.10 2.85
N SER A 107 0.99 -23.54 3.47
CA SER A 107 -0.22 -24.30 3.81
C SER A 107 -0.96 -24.74 2.53
N LYS A 108 -1.53 -25.95 2.56
CA LYS A 108 -2.46 -26.44 1.52
C LYS A 108 -3.89 -25.90 1.66
N ALA A 109 -4.22 -25.29 2.81
CA ALA A 109 -5.53 -24.71 3.10
C ALA A 109 -5.39 -23.22 3.43
N PRO A 110 -6.30 -22.36 2.95
CA PRO A 110 -6.27 -20.92 3.27
C PRO A 110 -6.55 -20.69 4.76
N ALA A 111 -5.94 -19.64 5.31
CA ALA A 111 -6.16 -19.23 6.69
C ALA A 111 -7.61 -18.75 6.93
N ARG A 112 -8.14 -18.95 8.14
CA ARG A 112 -9.43 -18.38 8.54
C ARG A 112 -9.25 -16.88 8.80
N VAL A 113 -9.77 -16.04 7.92
CA VAL A 113 -9.79 -14.58 8.13
C VAL A 113 -11.04 -14.19 8.91
N ALA A 114 -10.91 -13.36 9.94
CA ALA A 114 -12.03 -12.89 10.76
C ALA A 114 -11.89 -11.41 11.16
N VAL A 115 -12.98 -10.66 11.09
CA VAL A 115 -13.00 -9.20 11.35
C VAL A 115 -13.55 -8.92 12.75
N LYS A 116 -12.89 -8.03 13.50
CA LYS A 116 -13.34 -7.56 14.83
C LYS A 116 -14.77 -7.05 14.79
N GLY A 117 -15.67 -7.72 15.49
CA GLY A 117 -17.10 -7.37 15.55
C GLY A 117 -17.94 -7.96 14.41
N SER A 118 -17.40 -8.86 13.58
CA SER A 118 -18.25 -9.69 12.70
C SER A 118 -18.93 -10.81 13.50
N LYS A 119 -19.81 -11.57 12.82
CA LYS A 119 -20.41 -12.80 13.39
C LYS A 119 -19.37 -13.88 13.73
N ASP A 120 -18.19 -13.81 13.12
CA ASP A 120 -17.12 -14.82 13.22
C ASP A 120 -16.12 -14.53 14.34
N LEU A 121 -16.10 -13.30 14.86
CA LEU A 121 -15.20 -12.84 15.93
C LEU A 121 -15.78 -11.57 16.58
N SER A 122 -16.30 -11.67 17.82
CA SER A 122 -16.87 -10.50 18.50
C SER A 122 -15.80 -9.46 18.86
N LYS A 123 -16.23 -8.21 19.16
CA LYS A 123 -15.30 -7.18 19.66
C LYS A 123 -14.64 -7.60 20.99
N ALA A 124 -15.31 -8.39 21.82
CA ALA A 124 -14.74 -8.90 23.07
C ALA A 124 -13.69 -9.99 22.82
N ASP A 125 -13.96 -10.93 21.90
CA ASP A 125 -13.04 -12.02 21.57
C ASP A 125 -11.78 -11.52 20.87
N TYR A 126 -11.89 -10.55 19.97
CA TYR A 126 -10.72 -9.89 19.37
C TYR A 126 -9.87 -9.19 20.44
N ASN A 127 -10.48 -8.41 21.33
CA ASN A 127 -9.76 -7.69 22.39
C ASN A 127 -9.08 -8.67 23.37
N LYS A 128 -9.72 -9.81 23.67
CA LYS A 128 -9.13 -10.90 24.46
C LYS A 128 -7.94 -11.54 23.73
N LEU A 129 -8.12 -11.96 22.48
CA LEU A 129 -7.06 -12.56 21.66
C LEU A 129 -5.84 -11.63 21.54
N LEU A 130 -6.07 -10.35 21.27
CA LEU A 130 -5.00 -9.35 21.17
C LEU A 130 -4.25 -9.21 22.51
N LYS A 131 -4.96 -9.20 23.64
CA LYS A 131 -4.35 -9.16 24.99
C LYS A 131 -3.54 -10.43 25.30
N GLU A 132 -4.02 -11.60 24.90
CA GLU A 132 -3.30 -12.87 25.12
C GLU A 132 -2.05 -12.98 24.23
N VAL A 133 -2.13 -12.56 22.95
CA VAL A 133 -0.99 -12.54 22.03
C VAL A 133 0.05 -11.48 22.41
N THR A 134 -0.36 -10.28 22.82
CA THR A 134 0.60 -9.25 23.28
C THR A 134 1.27 -9.63 24.60
N ALA A 135 0.55 -10.27 25.53
CA ALA A 135 1.15 -10.86 26.73
C ALA A 135 2.15 -11.99 26.40
N HIS A 136 1.80 -12.88 25.47
CA HIS A 136 2.70 -13.93 24.97
C HIS A 136 3.98 -13.32 24.39
N LEU A 137 3.87 -12.40 23.43
CA LEU A 137 5.03 -11.71 22.82
C LEU A 137 5.91 -11.01 23.88
N SER A 138 5.29 -10.37 24.89
CA SER A 138 6.01 -9.70 25.98
C SER A 138 6.82 -10.67 26.86
N SER A 139 6.34 -11.90 27.03
CA SER A 139 6.97 -12.94 27.85
C SER A 139 8.17 -13.65 27.21
N LEU A 140 8.44 -13.42 25.91
CA LEU A 140 9.48 -14.14 25.19
C LEU A 140 10.89 -13.65 25.55
N PRO A 141 11.90 -14.56 25.60
CA PRO A 141 13.31 -14.18 25.77
C PRO A 141 13.90 -13.49 24.55
N SER A 142 13.22 -13.55 23.39
CA SER A 142 13.53 -12.75 22.21
C SER A 142 12.27 -12.49 21.38
N VAL A 143 12.10 -11.25 20.92
CA VAL A 143 11.04 -10.80 20.02
C VAL A 143 11.67 -10.29 18.73
N PHE A 144 11.09 -10.61 17.58
CA PHE A 144 11.61 -10.20 16.28
C PHE A 144 10.72 -9.12 15.69
N VAL A 145 11.28 -7.98 15.30
CA VAL A 145 10.54 -6.84 14.74
C VAL A 145 10.94 -6.64 13.29
N GLN A 146 9.96 -6.66 12.38
CA GLN A 146 10.18 -6.37 10.98
C GLN A 146 9.39 -5.12 10.58
N ASP A 147 10.07 -3.98 10.56
CA ASP A 147 9.55 -2.72 10.03
C ASP A 147 9.70 -2.70 8.49
N GLY A 148 8.62 -2.42 7.78
CA GLY A 148 8.56 -2.27 6.33
C GLY A 148 7.40 -1.36 5.91
N ALA A 149 6.79 -1.61 4.76
CA ALA A 149 5.53 -0.97 4.36
C ALA A 149 4.67 -1.85 3.45
N VAL A 150 3.38 -1.50 3.38
CA VAL A 150 2.51 -1.78 2.24
C VAL A 150 2.62 -0.58 1.28
N GLY A 151 3.00 -0.80 0.03
CA GLY A 151 3.28 0.25 -0.94
C GLY A 151 4.79 0.50 -1.12
N SER A 152 5.24 0.52 -2.37
CA SER A 152 6.66 0.60 -2.73
C SER A 152 7.27 2.00 -2.78
N ALA A 153 6.49 3.08 -2.58
CA ALA A 153 6.94 4.46 -2.74
C ALA A 153 6.65 5.32 -1.51
N SER A 154 7.68 5.93 -0.91
CA SER A 154 7.61 6.55 0.42
C SER A 154 6.64 7.74 0.59
N LEU A 155 6.11 8.29 -0.51
CA LEU A 155 5.07 9.32 -0.49
C LEU A 155 3.68 8.72 -0.25
N SER A 156 3.39 7.55 -0.82
CA SER A 156 2.11 6.85 -0.69
C SER A 156 2.14 5.63 0.25
N ASP A 157 3.32 5.21 0.74
CA ASP A 157 3.47 3.99 1.55
C ASP A 157 2.65 3.99 2.84
N VAL A 158 2.30 2.81 3.34
CA VAL A 158 1.78 2.62 4.68
C VAL A 158 2.81 1.84 5.45
N ARG A 159 3.57 2.54 6.30
CA ARG A 159 4.62 1.92 7.12
C ARG A 159 4.00 0.91 8.08
N THR A 160 4.49 -0.32 7.99
CA THR A 160 3.96 -1.48 8.70
C THR A 160 5.01 -2.04 9.64
N ARG A 161 4.61 -2.31 10.88
CA ARG A 161 5.42 -3.03 11.85
C ARG A 161 4.87 -4.44 12.03
N ALA A 162 5.68 -5.46 11.76
CA ALA A 162 5.39 -6.81 12.25
C ALA A 162 6.15 -7.07 13.56
N ILE A 163 5.46 -7.61 14.55
CA ILE A 163 6.00 -8.05 15.85
C ILE A 163 5.82 -9.57 15.88
N CYS A 164 6.93 -10.29 15.80
CA CYS A 164 6.97 -11.72 15.53
C CYS A 164 7.54 -12.51 16.71
N ASP A 165 6.93 -13.66 17.02
CA ASP A 165 7.39 -14.56 18.10
C ASP A 165 8.64 -15.39 17.75
N SER A 166 9.03 -15.42 16.47
CA SER A 166 10.01 -16.36 15.94
C SER A 166 10.74 -15.85 14.69
N PRO A 167 11.95 -16.38 14.40
CA PRO A 167 12.71 -15.99 13.21
C PRO A 167 11.99 -16.33 11.91
N ALA A 168 11.23 -17.43 11.86
CA ALA A 168 10.46 -17.85 10.68
C ALA A 168 9.32 -16.87 10.35
N ALA A 169 8.60 -16.40 11.37
CA ALA A 169 7.58 -15.35 11.22
C ALA A 169 8.19 -14.02 10.76
N ALA A 170 9.35 -13.63 11.32
CA ALA A 170 10.06 -12.44 10.87
C ALA A 170 10.55 -12.56 9.42
N ALA A 171 11.09 -13.72 9.02
CA ALA A 171 11.52 -13.98 7.65
C ALA A 171 10.35 -13.97 6.65
N ALA A 172 9.18 -14.51 7.03
CA ALA A 172 7.96 -14.42 6.23
C ALA A 172 7.55 -12.96 6.02
N MET A 173 7.39 -12.17 7.09
CA MET A 173 7.01 -10.76 6.99
C MET A 173 8.04 -9.89 6.26
N ALA A 174 9.34 -10.26 6.33
CA ALA A 174 10.40 -9.61 5.58
C ALA A 174 10.34 -9.87 4.06
N ALA A 175 9.69 -10.96 3.63
CA ALA A 175 9.42 -11.24 2.22
C ALA A 175 8.12 -10.58 1.72
N LEU A 176 7.12 -10.38 2.59
CA LEU A 176 5.84 -9.79 2.21
C LEU A 176 5.88 -8.25 2.15
N LEU A 177 6.60 -7.58 3.05
CA LEU A 177 6.59 -6.12 3.15
C LEU A 177 7.61 -5.46 2.20
N CYS A 178 7.26 -4.29 1.65
CA CYS A 178 8.22 -3.45 0.94
C CYS A 178 9.31 -2.94 1.90
N PRO A 179 10.61 -3.04 1.55
CA PRO A 179 11.68 -2.48 2.37
C PRO A 179 11.60 -0.95 2.46
N THR A 180 11.62 -0.42 3.68
CA THR A 180 11.66 1.03 3.94
C THR A 180 13.03 1.47 4.47
N PRO A 181 13.49 2.70 4.16
CA PRO A 181 14.70 3.25 4.78
C PRO A 181 14.53 3.35 6.29
N THR A 182 15.54 2.91 7.05
CA THR A 182 15.52 2.98 8.52
C THR A 182 15.45 4.44 8.97
N ARG A 183 14.34 4.82 9.60
CA ARG A 183 14.11 6.13 10.20
C ARG A 183 13.89 6.02 11.72
N THR A 184 13.85 7.18 12.39
CA THR A 184 13.64 7.35 13.84
C THR A 184 12.44 6.56 14.37
N LEU A 185 12.60 5.97 15.55
CA LEU A 185 11.61 5.14 16.22
C LEU A 185 10.64 5.98 17.06
N ALA A 186 9.58 6.47 16.44
CA ALA A 186 8.39 6.98 17.12
C ALA A 186 7.22 5.98 16.96
N ALA A 187 6.29 5.93 17.91
CA ALA A 187 5.10 5.06 17.82
C ALA A 187 4.25 5.40 16.58
N ASP A 188 3.96 6.69 16.40
CA ASP A 188 3.18 7.26 15.29
C ASP A 188 3.80 7.04 13.90
N SER A 189 5.00 6.45 13.82
CA SER A 189 5.60 6.08 12.55
C SER A 189 4.97 4.86 11.87
N PHE A 190 4.20 4.03 12.60
CA PHE A 190 3.71 2.75 12.11
C PHE A 190 2.17 2.66 12.18
N PRO A 191 1.45 3.30 11.23
CA PRO A 191 -0.01 3.28 11.19
C PRO A 191 -0.64 1.91 10.89
N LEU A 192 0.17 0.87 10.66
CA LEU A 192 -0.29 -0.52 10.52
C LEU A 192 0.59 -1.45 11.37
N THR A 193 0.00 -2.21 12.30
CA THR A 193 0.71 -3.16 13.16
C THR A 193 0.19 -4.59 12.97
N ALA A 194 1.12 -5.54 12.79
CA ALA A 194 0.85 -6.97 12.64
C ALA A 194 1.49 -7.76 13.80
N TYR A 195 0.68 -8.42 14.62
CA TYR A 195 1.13 -9.33 15.68
C TYR A 195 1.16 -10.75 15.11
N VAL A 196 2.35 -11.32 14.90
CA VAL A 196 2.53 -12.59 14.17
C VAL A 196 3.08 -13.65 15.11
N ALA A 197 2.20 -14.50 15.62
CA ALA A 197 2.48 -15.46 16.69
C ALA A 197 2.11 -16.90 16.28
N PRO A 198 2.85 -17.56 15.36
CA PRO A 198 2.65 -18.96 15.00
C PRO A 198 2.84 -19.97 16.15
N ASN A 199 3.55 -19.61 17.22
CA ASN A 199 3.75 -20.47 18.39
C ASN A 199 2.70 -20.22 19.49
N PHE A 200 1.88 -19.17 19.37
CA PHE A 200 0.74 -18.93 20.25
C PHE A 200 -0.42 -19.88 19.91
N LYS A 201 -0.79 -20.73 20.88
CA LYS A 201 -1.93 -21.65 20.77
C LYS A 201 -3.22 -20.93 21.14
N THR A 202 -4.22 -20.92 20.25
CA THR A 202 -5.51 -20.28 20.55
C THR A 202 -6.48 -21.30 21.14
N ASN A 203 -7.08 -20.99 22.29
CA ASN A 203 -8.13 -21.83 22.89
C ASN A 203 -9.53 -21.55 22.32
N THR A 204 -9.67 -20.52 21.46
CA THR A 204 -10.96 -19.92 21.09
C THR A 204 -11.20 -19.74 19.60
N ALA A 205 -10.17 -19.84 18.73
CA ALA A 205 -10.28 -19.39 17.35
C ALA A 205 -9.59 -20.28 16.29
N GLY A 206 -9.04 -21.42 16.69
CA GLY A 206 -8.34 -22.38 15.83
C GLY A 206 -6.87 -22.03 15.56
N ASP A 207 -6.12 -23.01 15.04
CA ASP A 207 -4.65 -22.94 14.86
C ASP A 207 -4.21 -22.28 13.53
N ALA A 208 -5.11 -21.58 12.83
CA ALA A 208 -4.79 -20.91 11.56
C ALA A 208 -5.71 -19.70 11.33
N LEU A 209 -5.52 -18.63 12.12
CA LEU A 209 -6.35 -17.43 12.10
C LEU A 209 -5.57 -16.20 11.61
N ILE A 210 -6.27 -15.35 10.84
CA ILE A 210 -5.90 -13.95 10.62
C ILE A 210 -7.07 -13.09 11.15
N ALA A 211 -6.94 -12.59 12.37
CA ALA A 211 -7.91 -11.70 12.99
C ALA A 211 -7.53 -10.24 12.73
N VAL A 212 -8.48 -9.35 12.41
CA VAL A 212 -8.14 -7.98 12.00
C VAL A 212 -9.14 -6.91 12.46
N ASP A 213 -8.59 -5.75 12.76
CA ASP A 213 -9.27 -4.52 13.17
C ASP A 213 -8.96 -3.39 12.18
N TRP A 214 -10.00 -2.89 11.52
CA TRP A 214 -9.92 -1.78 10.57
C TRP A 214 -10.03 -0.40 11.26
N GLU A 215 -10.54 -0.35 12.50
CA GLU A 215 -10.67 0.88 13.28
C GLU A 215 -9.29 1.40 13.72
N THR A 216 -8.39 0.47 14.06
CA THR A 216 -7.01 0.72 14.53
C THR A 216 -5.92 0.39 13.52
N SER A 217 -6.27 -0.16 12.34
CA SER A 217 -5.33 -0.74 11.37
C SER A 217 -4.36 -1.75 12.03
N SER A 218 -4.91 -2.81 12.65
CA SER A 218 -4.09 -3.87 13.26
C SER A 218 -4.59 -5.30 13.02
N LEU A 219 -3.67 -6.22 12.72
CA LEU A 219 -3.96 -7.64 12.50
C LEU A 219 -3.17 -8.56 13.45
N VAL A 220 -3.75 -9.70 13.76
CA VAL A 220 -3.18 -10.79 14.57
C VAL A 220 -3.17 -12.06 13.72
N VAL A 221 -2.02 -12.69 13.55
CA VAL A 221 -1.81 -13.91 12.75
C VAL A 221 -1.34 -15.02 13.70
N THR A 222 -2.07 -16.13 13.79
CA THR A 222 -1.76 -17.24 14.71
C THR A 222 -1.59 -18.58 14.02
N GLY A 223 -0.78 -19.45 14.64
CA GLY A 223 -0.47 -20.79 14.16
C GLY A 223 -0.04 -20.86 12.68
N ALA A 224 -0.59 -21.81 11.95
CA ALA A 224 -0.24 -22.10 10.56
C ALA A 224 -0.63 -21.00 9.56
N ALA A 225 -1.41 -19.98 9.96
CA ALA A 225 -1.76 -18.86 9.09
C ALA A 225 -0.53 -18.07 8.60
N VAL A 226 0.60 -18.11 9.33
CA VAL A 226 1.88 -17.51 8.91
C VAL A 226 2.40 -18.03 7.56
N ALA A 227 1.95 -19.22 7.13
CA ALA A 227 2.31 -19.84 5.86
C ALA A 227 1.39 -19.42 4.68
N ASP A 228 0.28 -18.72 4.94
CA ASP A 228 -0.64 -18.21 3.91
C ASP A 228 -0.28 -16.75 3.54
N ALA A 229 0.81 -16.62 2.78
CA ALA A 229 1.29 -15.35 2.26
C ALA A 229 0.21 -14.54 1.52
N ALA A 230 -0.68 -15.21 0.78
CA ALA A 230 -1.70 -14.56 -0.03
C ALA A 230 -2.81 -13.95 0.83
N SER A 231 -3.32 -14.67 1.83
CA SER A 231 -4.31 -14.11 2.76
C SER A 231 -3.71 -13.02 3.65
N ILE A 232 -2.44 -13.14 4.08
CA ILE A 232 -1.75 -12.07 4.81
C ILE A 232 -1.60 -10.82 3.93
N GLN A 233 -1.17 -10.95 2.66
CA GLN A 233 -1.07 -9.83 1.73
C GLN A 233 -2.42 -9.16 1.46
N ALA A 234 -3.49 -9.94 1.25
CA ALA A 234 -4.84 -9.39 1.08
C ALA A 234 -5.30 -8.58 2.30
N VAL A 235 -5.06 -9.09 3.53
CA VAL A 235 -5.42 -8.41 4.79
C VAL A 235 -4.52 -7.19 5.07
N LEU A 236 -3.24 -7.22 4.70
CA LEU A 236 -2.33 -6.07 4.80
C LEU A 236 -2.72 -4.95 3.83
N ALA A 237 -3.06 -5.30 2.58
CA ALA A 237 -3.53 -4.34 1.57
C ALA A 237 -4.80 -3.64 2.05
N ALA A 238 -5.77 -4.42 2.51
CA ALA A 238 -6.98 -3.99 3.20
C ALA A 238 -6.70 -3.01 4.36
N ALA A 239 -5.90 -3.42 5.36
CA ALA A 239 -5.64 -2.62 6.56
C ALA A 239 -4.90 -1.30 6.26
N ALA A 240 -4.17 -1.25 5.15
CA ALA A 240 -3.47 -0.07 4.68
C ALA A 240 -4.41 1.02 4.09
N GLY A 241 -5.61 0.69 3.60
CA GLY A 241 -6.48 1.62 2.88
C GLY A 241 -6.77 2.94 3.63
N SER A 242 -7.14 2.85 4.91
CA SER A 242 -7.40 4.01 5.79
C SER A 242 -6.16 4.88 6.01
N ALA A 243 -4.99 4.27 6.17
CA ALA A 243 -3.72 4.97 6.37
C ALA A 243 -3.17 5.58 5.08
N ALA A 244 -3.36 4.93 3.92
CA ALA A 244 -3.04 5.46 2.60
C ALA A 244 -3.90 6.69 2.28
N LEU A 245 -5.21 6.63 2.55
CA LEU A 245 -6.12 7.74 2.31
C LEU A 245 -5.74 8.99 3.12
N LYS A 246 -5.31 8.82 4.38
CA LYS A 246 -4.76 9.89 5.24
C LYS A 246 -3.47 10.51 4.70
N LYS A 247 -2.76 9.85 3.78
CA LYS A 247 -1.60 10.37 3.04
C LYS A 247 -1.93 10.97 1.67
N GLY A 248 -3.20 10.97 1.25
CA GLY A 248 -3.57 11.35 -0.13
C GLY A 248 -3.21 10.27 -1.17
N ALA A 249 -3.29 9.00 -0.78
CA ALA A 249 -3.13 7.85 -1.68
C ALA A 249 -4.37 6.95 -1.67
N LEU A 250 -4.85 6.58 -2.85
CA LEU A 250 -6.01 5.71 -3.04
C LEU A 250 -5.55 4.27 -3.24
N LEU A 251 -6.06 3.36 -2.40
CA LEU A 251 -6.01 1.92 -2.67
C LEU A 251 -7.02 1.58 -3.76
N LEU A 252 -6.54 1.07 -4.89
CA LEU A 252 -7.38 0.70 -6.04
C LEU A 252 -7.08 -0.73 -6.50
N ASN A 253 -8.15 -1.49 -6.77
CA ASN A 253 -8.08 -2.80 -7.40
C ASN A 253 -8.01 -2.58 -8.93
N ALA A 254 -6.81 -2.24 -9.40
CA ALA A 254 -6.54 -1.84 -10.78
C ALA A 254 -5.27 -2.52 -11.28
N ARG A 255 -5.27 -2.94 -12.55
CA ARG A 255 -4.06 -3.41 -13.23
C ARG A 255 -3.28 -2.20 -13.75
N PHE A 256 -2.00 -2.11 -13.41
CA PHE A 256 -1.12 -1.08 -13.97
C PHE A 256 -0.52 -1.56 -15.30
N ILE A 257 -0.89 -0.92 -16.40
CA ILE A 257 -0.37 -1.23 -17.74
C ILE A 257 0.68 -0.18 -18.10
N SER A 258 1.93 -0.60 -18.32
CA SER A 258 3.01 0.25 -18.85
C SER A 258 3.27 -0.12 -20.30
N ALA A 259 2.91 0.78 -21.23
CA ALA A 259 3.04 0.56 -22.67
C ALA A 259 3.40 1.86 -23.38
N LYS A 260 4.56 1.87 -24.06
CA LYS A 260 5.08 3.04 -24.80
C LYS A 260 3.97 3.65 -25.69
N PRO A 261 3.68 4.96 -25.58
CA PRO A 261 4.50 6.00 -24.96
C PRO A 261 4.31 6.25 -23.45
N GLY A 262 3.42 5.53 -22.75
CA GLY A 262 3.02 5.89 -21.38
C GLY A 262 2.52 4.73 -20.51
N SER A 263 1.56 5.00 -19.63
CA SER A 263 0.93 4.02 -18.75
C SER A 263 -0.54 4.34 -18.47
N CYS A 264 -1.33 3.35 -18.04
CA CYS A 264 -2.68 3.57 -17.52
C CYS A 264 -3.02 2.68 -16.32
N LEU A 265 -3.97 3.16 -15.52
CA LEU A 265 -4.70 2.34 -14.56
C LEU A 265 -5.89 1.70 -15.27
N LEU A 266 -6.01 0.39 -15.22
CA LEU A 266 -7.10 -0.38 -15.83
C LEU A 266 -7.94 -1.03 -14.74
N LEU A 267 -9.15 -0.50 -14.53
CA LEU A 267 -10.15 -0.98 -13.58
C LEU A 267 -11.17 -1.84 -14.34
N SER A 268 -11.56 -2.99 -13.78
CA SER A 268 -12.43 -3.94 -14.46
C SER A 268 -13.36 -4.64 -13.48
N PRO A 269 -14.67 -4.75 -13.76
CA PRO A 269 -15.56 -5.60 -12.98
C PRO A 269 -15.17 -7.08 -13.18
N PRO A 270 -15.50 -7.99 -12.24
CA PRO A 270 -15.11 -9.40 -12.33
C PRO A 270 -15.53 -10.11 -13.62
N SER A 271 -16.63 -9.67 -14.23
CA SER A 271 -17.19 -10.12 -15.51
C SER A 271 -16.30 -9.78 -16.73
N ALA A 272 -15.51 -8.70 -16.69
CA ALA A 272 -14.58 -8.32 -17.74
C ALA A 272 -13.11 -8.70 -17.43
N ALA A 273 -12.86 -9.50 -16.38
CA ALA A 273 -11.51 -9.91 -15.97
C ALA A 273 -10.80 -10.82 -17.00
N SER A 274 -11.56 -11.61 -17.76
CA SER A 274 -11.05 -12.47 -18.85
C SER A 274 -10.49 -11.69 -20.05
N VAL A 275 -10.88 -10.41 -20.17
CA VAL A 275 -10.55 -9.51 -21.28
C VAL A 275 -9.31 -8.66 -20.98
N LEU A 276 -8.81 -8.69 -19.75
CA LEU A 276 -7.65 -7.90 -19.32
C LEU A 276 -6.35 -8.29 -20.07
N PRO A 277 -5.52 -7.33 -20.50
CA PRO A 277 -4.20 -7.61 -21.07
C PRO A 277 -3.35 -8.47 -20.14
N LYS A 278 -2.75 -9.54 -20.68
CA LYS A 278 -1.97 -10.53 -19.90
C LYS A 278 -0.68 -9.96 -19.30
N SER A 279 -0.17 -8.86 -19.83
CA SER A 279 0.96 -8.12 -19.28
C SER A 279 0.48 -7.06 -18.29
N SER A 280 1.07 -7.06 -17.09
CA SER A 280 1.01 -5.95 -16.14
C SER A 280 2.44 -5.53 -15.78
N ALA A 281 2.61 -4.26 -15.41
CA ALA A 281 3.86 -3.75 -14.87
C ALA A 281 4.07 -4.13 -13.38
N PHE A 282 3.00 -4.53 -12.68
CA PHE A 282 3.03 -4.99 -11.30
C PHE A 282 2.53 -6.44 -11.20
N PRO A 283 2.95 -7.22 -10.19
CA PRO A 283 2.54 -8.61 -10.04
C PRO A 283 1.08 -8.78 -9.61
N GLU A 284 0.52 -7.80 -8.90
CA GLU A 284 -0.84 -7.83 -8.35
C GLU A 284 -1.75 -6.80 -9.03
N ASP A 285 -3.04 -7.13 -9.16
CA ASP A 285 -4.10 -6.20 -9.62
C ASP A 285 -4.59 -5.27 -8.48
N SER A 286 -3.66 -4.77 -7.67
CA SER A 286 -3.95 -3.92 -6.52
C SER A 286 -2.74 -3.02 -6.21
N LEU A 287 -3.01 -1.73 -6.02
CA LEU A 287 -2.00 -0.67 -6.03
C LEU A 287 -2.41 0.56 -5.20
N LEU A 288 -1.44 1.43 -4.91
CA LEU A 288 -1.69 2.75 -4.34
C LEU A 288 -1.45 3.81 -5.43
N TRP A 289 -2.43 4.66 -5.71
CA TRP A 289 -2.27 5.83 -6.58
C TRP A 289 -2.33 7.12 -5.76
N SER A 290 -1.36 8.01 -5.98
CA SER A 290 -1.26 9.32 -5.34
C SER A 290 -0.86 10.37 -6.39
N ALA A 291 -0.93 11.66 -6.05
CA ALA A 291 -0.56 12.74 -6.97
C ALA A 291 0.87 12.63 -7.55
N GLY A 292 1.82 12.04 -6.80
CA GLY A 292 3.19 11.81 -7.28
C GLY A 292 3.37 10.59 -8.20
N GLY A 293 2.41 9.65 -8.21
CA GLY A 293 2.51 8.42 -8.99
C GLY A 293 1.81 7.20 -8.40
N VAL A 294 1.94 6.07 -9.10
CA VAL A 294 1.39 4.76 -8.75
C VAL A 294 2.47 3.88 -8.10
N ALA A 295 2.14 3.14 -7.04
CA ALA A 295 3.04 2.23 -6.33
C ALA A 295 2.43 0.82 -6.20
N ARG A 296 3.26 -0.22 -6.33
CA ARG A 296 2.86 -1.61 -6.06
C ARG A 296 2.77 -1.86 -4.56
N LEU A 297 1.82 -2.68 -4.10
CA LEU A 297 1.61 -2.93 -2.67
C LEU A 297 2.75 -3.75 -2.02
N PHE A 298 3.32 -4.70 -2.74
CA PHE A 298 4.25 -5.69 -2.20
C PHE A 298 5.49 -5.88 -3.12
N PRO A 299 6.58 -6.50 -2.62
CA PRO A 299 7.66 -6.97 -3.47
C PRO A 299 7.16 -7.98 -4.51
N GLY A 300 7.58 -7.82 -5.77
CA GLY A 300 7.34 -8.84 -6.80
C GLY A 300 8.36 -9.97 -6.71
N LYS A 301 8.03 -11.13 -7.29
CA LYS A 301 8.95 -12.28 -7.42
C LYS A 301 10.21 -11.93 -8.21
N ASP A 302 10.09 -11.00 -9.16
CA ASP A 302 11.23 -10.39 -9.83
C ASP A 302 11.76 -9.20 -9.02
N ALA A 303 12.92 -9.38 -8.40
CA ALA A 303 13.63 -8.35 -7.65
C ALA A 303 14.27 -7.27 -8.55
N SER A 304 14.40 -7.51 -9.86
CA SER A 304 14.90 -6.54 -10.84
C SER A 304 13.81 -5.63 -11.41
N ALA A 305 12.52 -5.99 -11.23
CA ALA A 305 11.38 -5.23 -11.73
C ALA A 305 11.37 -3.80 -11.14
N PRO A 306 11.56 -2.75 -11.98
CA PRO A 306 11.80 -1.39 -11.52
C PRO A 306 10.63 -0.83 -10.72
N ASN A 307 10.93 -0.02 -9.71
CA ASN A 307 9.93 0.64 -8.89
C ASN A 307 9.37 1.87 -9.62
N LEU A 308 8.48 1.64 -10.58
CA LEU A 308 7.90 2.66 -11.46
C LEU A 308 6.87 3.56 -10.74
N TYR A 309 7.35 4.42 -9.84
CA TYR A 309 6.53 5.49 -9.25
C TYR A 309 6.35 6.64 -10.26
N VAL A 310 5.37 6.46 -11.13
CA VAL A 310 5.03 7.38 -12.24
C VAL A 310 3.52 7.60 -12.25
N GLY A 311 3.05 8.79 -12.65
CA GLY A 311 1.62 9.08 -12.82
C GLY A 311 1.03 8.39 -14.07
N PRO A 312 -0.24 7.93 -14.04
CA PRO A 312 -0.89 7.33 -15.19
C PRO A 312 -1.29 8.39 -16.22
N ASN A 313 -1.07 8.10 -17.51
CA ASN A 313 -1.49 8.96 -18.62
C ASN A 313 -2.99 8.88 -18.88
N ALA A 314 -3.65 7.80 -18.45
CA ALA A 314 -5.09 7.62 -18.49
C ALA A 314 -5.57 6.71 -17.35
N VAL A 315 -6.84 6.87 -16.96
CA VAL A 315 -7.59 5.86 -16.19
C VAL A 315 -8.64 5.26 -17.12
N VAL A 316 -8.74 3.94 -17.14
CA VAL A 316 -9.65 3.18 -17.99
C VAL A 316 -10.52 2.29 -17.12
N LEU A 317 -11.83 2.41 -17.26
CA LEU A 317 -12.83 1.54 -16.65
C LEU A 317 -13.39 0.64 -17.75
N LEU A 318 -13.47 -0.68 -17.51
CA LEU A 318 -14.15 -1.61 -18.41
C LEU A 318 -15.62 -1.78 -18.01
N THR A 319 -16.49 -1.93 -19.00
CA THR A 319 -17.89 -2.36 -18.89
C THR A 319 -18.19 -3.35 -20.01
N SER A 320 -19.25 -4.14 -19.87
CA SER A 320 -19.66 -5.15 -20.85
C SER A 320 -21.15 -5.00 -21.17
N ASP A 321 -21.55 -3.81 -21.63
CA ASP A 321 -22.95 -3.47 -21.83
C ASP A 321 -23.61 -4.26 -22.96
N SER A 322 -24.21 -5.39 -22.58
CA SER A 322 -25.00 -6.26 -23.44
C SER A 322 -26.26 -5.60 -24.00
N SER A 323 -26.68 -4.45 -23.45
CA SER A 323 -27.81 -3.68 -24.00
C SER A 323 -27.44 -2.71 -25.12
N LYS A 324 -26.14 -2.60 -25.48
CA LYS A 324 -25.63 -1.80 -26.60
C LYS A 324 -26.08 -0.33 -26.57
N VAL A 325 -26.20 0.23 -25.37
CA VAL A 325 -26.51 1.65 -25.16
C VAL A 325 -25.23 2.44 -24.97
N LEU A 326 -24.22 1.85 -24.30
CA LEU A 326 -22.91 2.45 -24.15
C LEU A 326 -22.05 2.18 -25.41
N PRO A 327 -21.48 3.22 -26.05
CA PRO A 327 -20.61 3.05 -27.22
C PRO A 327 -19.30 2.32 -26.86
N PRO A 328 -18.49 1.89 -27.85
CA PRO A 328 -17.26 1.10 -27.61
C PRO A 328 -16.27 1.80 -26.69
N VAL A 329 -16.26 3.14 -26.70
CA VAL A 329 -15.48 3.99 -25.80
C VAL A 329 -16.21 5.31 -25.54
N LEU A 330 -16.11 5.81 -24.30
CA LEU A 330 -16.66 7.10 -23.87
C LEU A 330 -15.63 7.82 -22.99
N LYS A 331 -15.38 9.11 -23.26
CA LYS A 331 -14.53 9.95 -22.40
C LYS A 331 -15.36 10.48 -21.24
N LEU A 332 -14.88 10.23 -20.03
CA LEU A 332 -15.57 10.55 -18.78
C LEU A 332 -15.09 11.90 -18.23
N SER A 333 -16.00 12.64 -17.59
CA SER A 333 -15.63 13.61 -16.56
C SER A 333 -15.15 12.88 -15.29
N PRO A 334 -14.40 13.54 -14.39
CA PRO A 334 -14.00 12.96 -13.11
C PRO A 334 -15.19 12.46 -12.27
N LYS A 335 -16.32 13.18 -12.32
CA LYS A 335 -17.57 12.80 -11.64
C LYS A 335 -18.24 11.59 -12.29
N GLN A 336 -18.32 11.53 -13.62
CA GLN A 336 -18.78 10.32 -14.31
C GLN A 336 -17.86 9.12 -14.02
N ALA A 337 -16.54 9.32 -13.92
CA ALA A 337 -15.60 8.26 -13.55
C ALA A 337 -15.80 7.74 -12.12
N ALA A 338 -16.06 8.63 -11.16
CA ALA A 338 -16.51 8.25 -9.83
C ALA A 338 -17.83 7.47 -9.86
N PHE A 339 -18.80 7.89 -10.67
CA PHE A 339 -20.06 7.17 -10.85
C PHE A 339 -19.84 5.74 -11.36
N TYR A 340 -19.15 5.55 -12.48
CA TYR A 340 -18.92 4.21 -13.04
C TYR A 340 -18.05 3.33 -12.14
N PHE A 341 -17.12 3.91 -11.36
CA PHE A 341 -16.37 3.20 -10.33
C PHE A 341 -17.27 2.70 -9.19
N LEU A 342 -18.17 3.56 -8.69
CA LEU A 342 -19.11 3.26 -7.61
C LEU A 342 -20.19 2.25 -8.04
N ALA A 343 -20.67 2.34 -9.28
CA ALA A 343 -21.69 1.47 -9.83
C ALA A 343 -21.14 0.10 -10.30
N GLY A 344 -19.97 0.10 -10.97
CA GLY A 344 -19.40 -1.09 -11.60
C GLY A 344 -20.36 -1.81 -12.54
N TYR A 345 -21.05 -1.05 -13.38
CA TYR A 345 -22.05 -1.57 -14.31
C TYR A 345 -21.40 -2.47 -15.38
N ASP A 346 -21.90 -3.70 -15.52
CA ASP A 346 -21.40 -4.69 -16.47
C ASP A 346 -22.47 -5.18 -17.47
N GLY A 347 -23.44 -4.32 -17.78
CA GLY A 347 -24.54 -4.62 -18.71
C GLY A 347 -25.73 -5.30 -18.06
N ALA A 348 -25.46 -6.38 -17.33
CA ALA A 348 -26.47 -7.19 -16.65
C ALA A 348 -26.64 -6.83 -15.16
N ALA A 349 -25.56 -6.44 -14.48
CA ALA A 349 -25.52 -6.22 -13.05
C ALA A 349 -24.68 -4.98 -12.66
N PHE A 350 -24.57 -4.77 -11.35
CA PHE A 350 -23.80 -3.70 -10.73
C PHE A 350 -22.81 -4.32 -9.75
N ASN A 351 -21.57 -4.44 -10.21
CA ASN A 351 -20.45 -5.10 -9.54
C ASN A 351 -19.32 -4.06 -9.31
N PRO A 352 -19.43 -3.20 -8.28
CA PRO A 352 -18.57 -2.02 -8.11
C PRO A 352 -17.08 -2.30 -8.19
N ALA A 353 -16.31 -1.36 -8.77
CA ALA A 353 -14.88 -1.54 -9.03
C ALA A 353 -13.98 -1.47 -7.78
N PHE A 354 -14.57 -1.27 -6.59
CA PHE A 354 -13.91 -1.50 -5.29
C PHE A 354 -13.97 -2.98 -4.84
N ALA A 355 -14.67 -3.85 -5.57
CA ALA A 355 -14.74 -5.28 -5.27
C ALA A 355 -13.32 -5.90 -5.21
N PRO A 356 -13.06 -6.84 -4.28
CA PRO A 356 -11.77 -7.50 -4.14
C PRO A 356 -11.34 -8.17 -5.47
N PRO A 357 -10.04 -8.20 -5.80
CA PRO A 357 -9.57 -8.79 -7.06
C PRO A 357 -9.95 -10.27 -7.13
N ALA A 358 -10.38 -10.72 -8.31
CA ALA A 358 -10.95 -12.06 -8.51
C ALA A 358 -9.98 -13.24 -8.23
N PHE A 359 -8.69 -12.96 -8.03
CA PHE A 359 -7.68 -13.95 -7.65
C PHE A 359 -7.48 -14.07 -6.12
N ALA A 360 -8.01 -13.15 -5.31
CA ALA A 360 -7.97 -13.27 -3.86
C ALA A 360 -8.77 -14.52 -3.40
N PRO A 361 -8.24 -15.34 -2.48
CA PRO A 361 -8.98 -16.47 -1.91
C PRO A 361 -10.37 -16.01 -1.43
N LYS A 362 -11.44 -16.78 -1.72
CA LYS A 362 -12.83 -16.33 -1.47
C LYS A 362 -13.09 -15.75 -0.06
N PRO A 363 -12.49 -16.27 1.03
CA PRO A 363 -12.55 -15.65 2.37
C PRO A 363 -11.74 -14.35 2.49
N ALA A 364 -10.54 -14.28 1.90
CA ALA A 364 -9.70 -13.07 1.88
C ALA A 364 -10.29 -11.96 1.00
N ALA A 365 -10.97 -12.32 -0.10
CA ALA A 365 -11.81 -11.40 -0.87
C ALA A 365 -12.95 -10.84 -0.02
N ALA A 366 -13.74 -11.69 0.65
CA ALA A 366 -14.79 -11.24 1.56
C ALA A 366 -14.25 -10.37 2.72
N ALA A 367 -13.05 -10.69 3.24
CA ALA A 367 -12.39 -9.89 4.27
C ALA A 367 -11.89 -8.53 3.75
N LEU A 368 -11.35 -8.46 2.53
CA LEU A 368 -10.96 -7.21 1.87
C LEU A 368 -12.19 -6.34 1.52
N ALA A 369 -13.30 -6.95 1.12
CA ALA A 369 -14.59 -6.26 0.98
C ALA A 369 -15.11 -5.73 2.34
N ALA A 370 -14.94 -6.50 3.42
CA ALA A 370 -15.23 -6.04 4.79
C ALA A 370 -14.21 -5.01 5.31
N ALA A 371 -13.01 -4.93 4.72
CA ALA A 371 -11.96 -3.98 5.06
C ALA A 371 -12.12 -2.60 4.44
N ALA A 372 -12.84 -2.51 3.32
CA ALA A 372 -13.39 -1.23 2.86
C ALA A 372 -14.28 -0.58 3.94
N GLY A 373 -14.80 -1.37 4.90
CA GLY A 373 -14.65 -1.10 6.34
C GLY A 373 -14.82 0.34 6.79
N GLY A 374 -16.05 0.86 6.71
CA GLY A 374 -16.43 2.16 7.27
C GLY A 374 -16.06 3.38 6.43
N ALA A 375 -15.07 3.29 5.54
CA ALA A 375 -14.88 4.26 4.47
C ALA A 375 -15.92 3.96 3.37
N ALA A 376 -17.09 4.62 3.46
CA ALA A 376 -18.19 4.41 2.52
C ALA A 376 -17.67 4.40 1.05
N PRO A 377 -18.09 3.46 0.19
CA PRO A 377 -17.57 3.40 -1.19
C PRO A 377 -17.77 4.70 -1.98
N LEU A 378 -18.81 5.46 -1.65
CA LEU A 378 -19.02 6.84 -2.07
C LEU A 378 -17.80 7.74 -1.81
N ALA A 379 -17.17 7.68 -0.64
CA ALA A 379 -16.00 8.47 -0.31
C ALA A 379 -14.76 8.07 -1.14
N LEU A 380 -14.60 6.78 -1.47
CA LEU A 380 -13.55 6.32 -2.40
C LEU A 380 -13.83 6.81 -3.84
N ALA A 381 -15.08 6.82 -4.27
CA ALA A 381 -15.48 7.35 -5.58
C ALA A 381 -15.27 8.88 -5.66
N LEU A 382 -15.69 9.64 -4.65
CA LEU A 382 -15.45 11.08 -4.54
C LEU A 382 -13.95 11.40 -4.60
N LYS A 383 -13.14 10.66 -3.82
CA LYS A 383 -11.69 10.82 -3.82
C LYS A 383 -11.03 10.41 -5.14
N LEU A 384 -11.62 9.48 -5.90
CA LEU A 384 -11.19 9.17 -7.27
C LEU A 384 -11.44 10.35 -8.23
N ALA A 385 -12.58 11.06 -8.11
CA ALA A 385 -12.81 12.29 -8.88
C ALA A 385 -11.81 13.39 -8.51
N GLU A 386 -11.63 13.67 -7.21
CA GLU A 386 -10.63 14.65 -6.73
C GLU A 386 -9.22 14.33 -7.25
N GLN A 387 -8.83 13.05 -7.24
CA GLN A 387 -7.52 12.59 -7.70
C GLN A 387 -7.36 12.76 -9.22
N LEU A 388 -8.39 12.45 -10.02
CA LEU A 388 -8.41 12.67 -11.47
C LEU A 388 -8.31 14.18 -11.83
N GLU A 389 -8.99 15.04 -11.07
CA GLU A 389 -8.91 16.50 -11.23
C GLU A 389 -7.52 17.03 -10.86
N ALA A 390 -7.00 16.64 -9.69
CA ALA A 390 -5.71 17.09 -9.17
C ALA A 390 -4.51 16.68 -10.04
N THR A 391 -4.53 15.51 -10.68
CA THR A 391 -3.49 15.09 -11.64
C THR A 391 -3.82 15.46 -13.09
N SER A 392 -5.02 16.00 -13.36
CA SER A 392 -5.55 16.20 -14.71
C SER A 392 -5.50 14.93 -15.60
N THR A 393 -5.59 13.75 -14.99
CA THR A 393 -5.54 12.47 -15.73
C THR A 393 -6.89 12.22 -16.41
N PRO A 394 -6.94 11.98 -17.73
CA PRO A 394 -8.19 11.68 -18.42
C PRO A 394 -8.73 10.30 -18.05
N ALA A 395 -10.04 10.22 -17.80
CA ALA A 395 -10.76 8.99 -17.56
C ALA A 395 -11.59 8.55 -18.78
N TYR A 396 -11.69 7.23 -18.98
CA TYR A 396 -12.41 6.63 -20.10
C TYR A 396 -13.17 5.38 -19.66
N LEU A 397 -14.35 5.15 -20.25
CA LEU A 397 -15.10 3.90 -20.19
C LEU A 397 -14.91 3.15 -21.51
N ILE A 398 -14.64 1.85 -21.48
CA ILE A 398 -14.55 0.99 -22.68
C ILE A 398 -15.59 -0.13 -22.57
N ASN A 399 -16.43 -0.28 -23.60
CA ASN A 399 -17.42 -1.34 -23.67
C ASN A 399 -16.86 -2.58 -24.40
N THR A 400 -16.47 -3.59 -23.62
CA THR A 400 -15.92 -4.87 -24.11
C THR A 400 -16.96 -5.79 -24.74
N PHE A 401 -18.24 -5.39 -24.77
CA PHE A 401 -19.28 -6.11 -25.50
C PHE A 401 -19.38 -5.69 -26.99
N GLU A 402 -18.94 -4.47 -27.32
CA GLU A 402 -18.90 -3.99 -28.71
C GLU A 402 -17.50 -4.06 -29.32
N GLU A 403 -16.44 -3.81 -28.54
CA GLU A 403 -15.05 -3.91 -29.03
C GLU A 403 -14.50 -5.34 -28.91
N GLN A 404 -14.00 -5.89 -30.02
CA GLN A 404 -13.39 -7.21 -30.09
C GLN A 404 -11.91 -7.23 -29.69
N ASP A 405 -11.22 -6.08 -29.76
CA ASP A 405 -9.85 -5.91 -29.25
C ASP A 405 -9.73 -4.63 -28.40
N PRO A 406 -10.19 -4.68 -27.13
CA PRO A 406 -10.09 -3.53 -26.22
C PRO A 406 -8.65 -3.20 -25.85
N GLY A 407 -7.66 -4.05 -26.17
CA GLY A 407 -6.24 -3.70 -26.10
C GLY A 407 -5.91 -2.50 -27.00
N LYS A 408 -6.49 -2.43 -28.20
CA LYS A 408 -6.37 -1.24 -29.08
C LYS A 408 -6.92 0.01 -28.42
N LEU A 409 -8.10 -0.06 -27.79
CA LEU A 409 -8.72 1.09 -27.13
C LEU A 409 -7.97 1.52 -25.86
N VAL A 410 -7.35 0.58 -25.12
CA VAL A 410 -6.43 0.90 -24.01
C VAL A 410 -5.19 1.65 -24.52
N HIS A 411 -4.58 1.22 -25.64
CA HIS A 411 -3.46 1.95 -26.26
C HIS A 411 -3.89 3.32 -26.83
N ALA A 412 -5.12 3.43 -27.36
CA ALA A 412 -5.70 4.70 -27.79
C ALA A 412 -5.90 5.66 -26.60
N ALA A 413 -6.34 5.16 -25.45
CA ALA A 413 -6.47 5.94 -24.21
C ALA A 413 -5.12 6.43 -23.68
N ILE A 414 -4.10 5.55 -23.59
CA ILE A 414 -2.73 5.92 -23.17
C ILE A 414 -2.13 7.02 -24.07
N SER A 415 -2.47 7.03 -25.37
CA SER A 415 -1.99 8.02 -26.34
C SER A 415 -2.93 9.21 -26.56
N GLY A 416 -4.08 9.26 -25.87
CA GLY A 416 -5.12 10.29 -26.04
C GLY A 416 -5.86 10.28 -27.38
N LYS A 417 -5.57 9.33 -28.28
CA LYS A 417 -6.08 9.26 -29.66
C LYS A 417 -7.33 8.37 -29.78
N ILE A 418 -8.33 8.64 -28.94
CA ILE A 418 -9.56 7.84 -28.90
C ILE A 418 -10.46 8.18 -30.11
N PRO A 419 -11.07 7.17 -30.78
CA PRO A 419 -12.08 7.40 -31.82
C PRO A 419 -13.28 8.24 -31.36
N ALA A 420 -13.93 8.94 -32.29
CA ALA A 420 -15.17 9.66 -31.99
C ALA A 420 -16.32 8.68 -31.73
N ALA A 421 -16.90 8.73 -30.54
CA ALA A 421 -18.04 7.89 -30.17
C ALA A 421 -19.32 8.32 -30.92
N LYS A 422 -20.08 7.35 -31.41
CA LYS A 422 -21.43 7.58 -31.96
C LYS A 422 -22.40 7.84 -30.80
N LYS A 423 -23.22 8.90 -30.90
CA LYS A 423 -24.22 9.20 -29.86
C LYS A 423 -25.31 8.11 -29.83
N PRO A 424 -25.69 7.58 -28.65
CA PRO A 424 -26.85 6.70 -28.49
C PRO A 424 -28.18 7.44 -28.72
N THR A 425 -29.29 6.69 -28.81
CA THR A 425 -30.65 7.25 -28.90
C THR A 425 -31.21 7.62 -27.52
N GLU A 426 -32.02 8.66 -27.42
CA GLU A 426 -32.57 9.12 -26.12
C GLU A 426 -33.48 8.07 -25.44
N GLU A 427 -34.18 7.23 -26.18
CA GLU A 427 -34.97 6.11 -25.62
C GLU A 427 -34.07 5.09 -24.89
N ALA A 428 -32.93 4.76 -25.50
CA ALA A 428 -31.94 3.86 -24.91
C ALA A 428 -31.25 4.51 -23.70
N LEU A 429 -30.87 5.79 -23.79
CA LEU A 429 -30.33 6.56 -22.67
C LEU A 429 -31.32 6.67 -21.52
N THR A 430 -32.61 6.89 -21.78
CA THR A 430 -33.66 6.99 -20.76
C THR A 430 -33.86 5.65 -20.04
N THR A 431 -33.83 4.54 -20.80
CA THR A 431 -33.87 3.18 -20.23
C THR A 431 -32.65 2.90 -19.35
N LEU A 432 -31.46 3.32 -19.77
CA LEU A 432 -30.23 3.13 -19.02
C LEU A 432 -30.16 4.03 -17.76
N ARG A 433 -30.54 5.31 -17.86
CA ARG A 433 -30.74 6.23 -16.72
C ARG A 433 -31.64 5.61 -15.67
N SER A 434 -32.79 5.06 -16.08
CA SER A 434 -33.75 4.40 -15.17
C SER A 434 -33.14 3.22 -14.40
N LYS A 435 -32.27 2.42 -15.02
CA LYS A 435 -31.51 1.35 -14.33
C LYS A 435 -30.54 1.92 -13.29
N PHE A 436 -29.80 2.97 -13.66
CA PHE A 436 -28.84 3.63 -12.77
C PHE A 436 -29.53 4.28 -11.56
N ASP A 437 -30.59 5.03 -11.77
CA ASP A 437 -31.35 5.72 -10.71
C ASP A 437 -31.91 4.73 -9.69
N ALA A 438 -32.46 3.60 -10.15
CA ALA A 438 -32.98 2.54 -9.30
C ALA A 438 -31.87 1.90 -8.44
N PHE A 439 -30.68 1.68 -9.02
CA PHE A 439 -29.53 1.15 -8.29
C PHE A 439 -28.99 2.12 -7.23
N ILE A 440 -28.83 3.41 -7.60
CA ILE A 440 -28.30 4.44 -6.69
C ILE A 440 -29.28 4.69 -5.54
N LYS A 441 -30.56 4.95 -5.81
CA LYS A 441 -31.56 5.24 -4.77
C LYS A 441 -31.73 4.07 -3.77
N GLY A 442 -31.49 2.83 -4.21
CA GLY A 442 -31.52 1.65 -3.35
C GLY A 442 -30.23 1.34 -2.56
N ARG A 443 -29.11 2.06 -2.80
CA ARG A 443 -27.79 1.65 -2.28
C ARG A 443 -26.85 2.78 -1.84
N PHE A 444 -27.00 3.97 -2.41
CA PHE A 444 -26.18 5.16 -2.16
C PHE A 444 -27.08 6.42 -2.16
N PRO A 445 -28.00 6.57 -1.19
CA PRO A 445 -28.93 7.71 -1.14
C PRO A 445 -28.23 9.05 -0.94
N ASP A 446 -27.03 9.05 -0.33
CA ASP A 446 -26.23 10.24 -0.06
C ASP A 446 -25.30 10.64 -1.23
N LEU A 447 -25.47 10.07 -2.43
CA LEU A 447 -24.70 10.45 -3.62
C LEU A 447 -25.08 11.88 -4.06
N PRO A 448 -24.12 12.81 -4.21
CA PRO A 448 -24.38 14.14 -4.76
C PRO A 448 -24.99 14.10 -6.18
N GLU A 449 -26.02 14.92 -6.41
CA GLU A 449 -26.80 14.93 -7.68
C GLU A 449 -25.96 15.28 -8.92
N ASP A 450 -24.81 15.94 -8.74
CA ASP A 450 -23.87 16.30 -9.80
C ASP A 450 -22.91 15.15 -10.20
N ILE A 451 -23.10 13.95 -9.62
CA ILE A 451 -22.40 12.72 -9.97
C ILE A 451 -23.36 11.81 -10.74
N SER A 452 -23.46 12.06 -12.05
CA SER A 452 -24.33 11.33 -12.99
C SER A 452 -23.55 10.28 -13.83
N PRO A 453 -24.23 9.28 -14.41
CA PRO A 453 -23.66 8.36 -15.41
C PRO A 453 -23.46 9.01 -16.79
N LEU A 454 -24.11 10.14 -17.05
CA LEU A 454 -24.26 10.81 -18.34
C LEU A 454 -24.24 12.32 -18.13
#